data_AF-A0A2G6D4S8-F1
#
_entry.id   AF-A0A2G6D4S8-F1
#
_cell.length_a   1.000
_cell.length_b   1.000
_cell.length_c   1.000
_cell.angle_alpha   90.00
_cell.angle_beta   90.00
_cell.angle_gamma   90.00
#
_symmetry.space_group_name_H-M   'P 1'
#
loop_
_entity.id
_entity.type
_entity.pdbx_description
1 polymer ?
#
loop_
_entity_poly.entity_id
_entity_poly.type
_entity_poly.pdbx_seq_one_letter_code
_entity_poly.pdbx_strand_id
1 'polypeptide(L)'
;MNGNFPDYHNFPERDKGEESFWPSFTDIMMVITMVFLLVTVVVISNNWKLVTDLQASMEAQRLAAEQALDKEAKNHTLEDRMHLLENRLKSAQEVVAEKRAENQDLQAEIERILAKSKEIEQKLVASLKLAESHQRQVVQRDEQIQRLKTDRDKQLATLENRAEALAELQRVQQSSQAQVLRLQAALNAKQTELADSKQVNEERLVALQKKLENSELALTHSRESQQLSETQLNIMREELAKVQAQRADSLSKLESLQGEFDVLDSKYQKLLRPARSSRGKHVVSVWFSKQTGREVYRIRDATEDAFKTVTRQGMASALARLKDKHGKDLYVKVIIPENSGLSYSEAWRFTTEMQRAYDYYYQDDE
;
A
#
# COMPACT_ATOMS: atom_id res chain seq x y z
N MET A 1 152.24 -45.39 -116.61
CA MET A 1 153.10 -44.77 -117.63
C MET A 1 154.50 -44.62 -117.02
N ASN A 2 155.49 -45.23 -117.68
CA ASN A 2 156.97 -45.04 -117.67
C ASN A 2 157.71 -45.10 -116.32
N GLY A 3 158.67 -45.99 -116.07
CA GLY A 3 159.95 -46.25 -116.78
C GLY A 3 161.08 -45.73 -115.86
N ASN A 4 162.20 -46.39 -115.53
CA ASN A 4 163.23 -46.94 -116.41
C ASN A 4 164.34 -47.64 -115.55
N PHE A 5 164.85 -48.80 -115.99
CA PHE A 5 166.20 -49.35 -115.70
C PHE A 5 167.25 -48.66 -116.63
N PRO A 6 168.50 -49.14 -116.88
CA PRO A 6 169.67 -49.65 -116.12
C PRO A 6 171.02 -48.95 -116.53
N ASP A 7 172.21 -49.40 -116.09
CA ASP A 7 173.28 -50.04 -116.93
C ASP A 7 174.70 -50.10 -116.27
N TYR A 8 175.47 -51.11 -116.68
CA TYR A 8 176.80 -51.59 -116.30
C TYR A 8 177.90 -51.16 -117.29
N HIS A 9 179.19 -51.06 -116.89
CA HIS A 9 180.37 -51.47 -117.70
C HIS A 9 181.77 -51.30 -117.02
N ASN A 10 182.62 -52.32 -117.25
CA ASN A 10 184.10 -52.36 -117.47
C ASN A 10 185.19 -52.11 -116.38
N PHE A 11 185.85 -53.20 -115.92
CA PHE A 11 187.28 -53.69 -116.07
C PHE A 11 188.52 -52.73 -116.04
N PRO A 12 189.82 -53.17 -115.83
CA PRO A 12 190.43 -54.45 -115.32
C PRO A 12 191.79 -54.36 -114.48
N GLU A 13 192.39 -55.54 -114.17
CA GLU A 13 193.80 -55.93 -113.72
C GLU A 13 194.21 -55.76 -112.22
N ARG A 14 194.63 -56.76 -111.39
CA ARG A 14 195.68 -57.85 -111.39
C ARG A 14 197.12 -57.29 -111.41
N ASP A 15 198.13 -57.71 -110.61
CA ASP A 15 198.41 -58.98 -109.92
C ASP A 15 199.70 -58.85 -109.02
N LYS A 16 199.81 -59.69 -107.97
CA LYS A 16 201.02 -60.20 -107.21
C LYS A 16 201.93 -59.19 -106.47
N GLY A 17 202.49 -59.42 -105.29
CA GLY A 17 202.74 -60.61 -104.47
C GLY A 17 204.05 -60.36 -103.67
N GLU A 18 204.07 -60.78 -102.40
CA GLU A 18 205.26 -60.98 -101.52
C GLU A 18 205.88 -59.79 -100.70
N GLU A 19 205.87 -60.02 -99.36
CA GLU A 19 206.86 -59.69 -98.30
C GLU A 19 207.07 -58.28 -97.67
N SER A 20 206.93 -58.25 -96.31
CA SER A 20 207.65 -57.47 -95.25
C SER A 20 207.19 -56.06 -94.72
N PHE A 21 206.46 -56.08 -93.59
CA PHE A 21 206.74 -55.47 -92.24
C PHE A 21 206.96 -53.93 -91.95
N TRP A 22 206.04 -53.37 -91.10
CA TRP A 22 206.02 -52.18 -90.16
C TRP A 22 205.91 -50.68 -90.64
N PRO A 23 205.06 -49.80 -90.01
CA PRO A 23 205.54 -48.66 -89.15
C PRO A 23 204.58 -47.95 -88.08
N SER A 24 205.17 -47.51 -86.93
CA SER A 24 204.91 -46.45 -85.89
C SER A 24 203.64 -46.29 -84.98
N PHE A 25 203.93 -45.95 -83.71
CA PHE A 25 203.21 -45.96 -82.40
C PHE A 25 202.07 -44.95 -82.12
N THR A 26 201.67 -44.08 -83.04
CA THR A 26 200.78 -42.94 -82.73
C THR A 26 199.29 -43.31 -82.60
N ASP A 27 198.85 -44.45 -83.16
CA ASP A 27 197.43 -44.79 -83.30
C ASP A 27 196.79 -45.43 -82.04
N ILE A 28 197.58 -46.07 -81.16
CA ILE A 28 197.07 -46.77 -79.97
C ILE A 28 196.66 -45.80 -78.84
N MET A 29 197.31 -44.64 -78.75
CA MET A 29 197.01 -43.61 -77.73
C MET A 29 195.63 -42.96 -77.93
N MET A 30 195.17 -42.82 -79.18
CA MET A 30 193.88 -42.21 -79.48
C MET A 30 192.71 -43.11 -79.05
N VAL A 31 192.87 -44.44 -79.16
CA VAL A 31 191.80 -45.39 -78.81
C VAL A 31 191.56 -45.44 -77.30
N ILE A 32 192.62 -45.46 -76.49
CA ILE A 32 192.51 -45.52 -75.02
C ILE A 32 191.82 -44.25 -74.47
N THR A 33 192.11 -43.09 -75.05
CA THR A 33 191.50 -41.82 -74.65
C THR A 33 190.02 -41.74 -75.03
N MET A 34 189.61 -42.24 -76.20
CA MET A 34 188.19 -42.32 -76.57
C MET A 34 187.38 -43.22 -75.63
N VAL A 35 187.89 -44.40 -75.26
CA VAL A 35 187.18 -45.30 -74.33
C VAL A 35 187.05 -44.68 -72.95
N PHE A 36 188.10 -44.03 -72.45
CA PHE A 36 188.06 -43.37 -71.14
C PHE A 36 187.06 -42.22 -71.10
N LEU A 37 186.98 -41.40 -72.17
CA LEU A 37 185.96 -40.36 -72.31
C LEU A 37 184.54 -40.94 -72.39
N LEU A 38 184.34 -42.04 -73.14
CA LEU A 38 183.04 -42.71 -73.23
C LEU A 38 182.56 -43.22 -71.86
N VAL A 39 183.46 -43.85 -71.09
CA VAL A 39 183.14 -44.37 -69.75
C VAL A 39 182.84 -43.25 -68.76
N THR A 40 183.59 -42.14 -68.79
CA THR A 40 183.30 -40.99 -67.92
C THR A 40 181.96 -40.35 -68.28
N VAL A 41 181.64 -40.21 -69.56
CA VAL A 41 180.33 -39.72 -70.02
C VAL A 41 179.19 -40.63 -69.55
N VAL A 42 179.35 -41.96 -69.62
CA VAL A 42 178.33 -42.92 -69.16
C VAL A 42 178.14 -42.87 -67.63
N VAL A 43 179.21 -42.80 -66.85
CA VAL A 43 179.12 -42.70 -65.38
C VAL A 43 178.47 -41.37 -64.96
N ILE A 44 178.84 -40.26 -65.60
CA ILE A 44 178.21 -38.95 -65.36
C ILE A 44 176.74 -39.00 -65.75
N SER A 45 176.39 -39.62 -66.89
CA SER A 45 174.99 -39.78 -67.33
C SER A 45 174.17 -40.64 -66.35
N ASN A 46 174.74 -41.71 -65.80
CA ASN A 46 174.05 -42.54 -64.81
C ASN A 46 173.92 -41.85 -63.45
N ASN A 47 174.92 -41.08 -63.02
CA ASN A 47 174.86 -40.28 -61.80
C ASN A 47 173.82 -39.17 -61.93
N TRP A 48 173.80 -38.46 -63.06
CA TRP A 48 172.74 -37.50 -63.39
C TRP A 48 171.37 -38.16 -63.34
N LYS A 49 171.21 -39.35 -63.92
CA LYS A 49 169.95 -40.09 -63.89
C LYS A 49 169.51 -40.45 -62.46
N LEU A 50 170.44 -40.91 -61.61
CA LEU A 50 170.13 -41.21 -60.21
C LEU A 50 169.74 -39.95 -59.43
N VAL A 51 170.46 -38.84 -59.63
CA VAL A 51 170.12 -37.55 -59.01
C VAL A 51 168.76 -37.05 -59.49
N THR A 52 168.45 -37.18 -60.79
CA THR A 52 167.13 -36.82 -61.32
C THR A 52 166.03 -37.73 -60.80
N ASP A 53 166.27 -39.04 -60.66
CA ASP A 53 165.30 -39.99 -60.12
C ASP A 53 165.06 -39.74 -58.62
N LEU A 54 166.11 -39.38 -57.87
CA LEU A 54 166.01 -39.02 -56.45
C LEU A 54 165.29 -37.68 -56.26
N GLN A 55 165.56 -36.69 -57.12
CA GLN A 55 164.82 -35.42 -57.17
C GLN A 55 163.35 -35.66 -57.50
N ALA A 56 163.04 -36.47 -58.52
CA ALA A 56 161.68 -36.84 -58.87
C ALA A 56 160.96 -37.60 -57.75
N SER A 57 161.66 -38.49 -57.03
CA SER A 57 161.12 -39.18 -55.85
C SER A 57 160.86 -38.22 -54.68
N MET A 58 161.77 -37.28 -54.42
CA MET A 58 161.58 -36.27 -53.36
C MET A 58 160.46 -35.29 -53.71
N GLU A 59 160.34 -34.89 -54.97
CA GLU A 59 159.23 -34.08 -55.47
C GLU A 59 157.91 -34.82 -55.40
N ALA A 60 157.86 -36.10 -55.80
CA ALA A 60 156.69 -36.95 -55.67
C ALA A 60 156.29 -37.15 -54.21
N GLN A 61 157.25 -37.34 -53.30
CA GLN A 61 157.00 -37.46 -51.86
C GLN A 61 156.49 -36.13 -51.28
N ARG A 62 157.05 -35.00 -51.70
CA ARG A 62 156.59 -33.66 -51.29
C ARG A 62 155.16 -33.39 -51.79
N LEU A 63 154.86 -33.68 -53.04
CA LEU A 63 153.52 -33.57 -53.62
C LEU A 63 152.54 -34.51 -52.92
N ALA A 64 152.93 -35.76 -52.64
CA ALA A 64 152.09 -36.71 -51.91
C ALA A 64 151.85 -36.25 -50.47
N ALA A 65 152.85 -35.70 -49.78
CA ALA A 65 152.71 -35.15 -48.43
C ALA A 65 151.81 -33.90 -48.42
N GLU A 66 151.98 -32.99 -49.38
CA GLU A 66 151.13 -31.81 -49.55
C GLU A 66 149.68 -32.21 -49.84
N GLN A 67 149.46 -33.18 -50.72
CA GLN A 67 148.14 -33.74 -50.98
C GLN A 67 147.55 -34.47 -49.77
N ALA A 68 148.37 -35.15 -48.96
CA ALA A 68 147.92 -35.80 -47.73
C ALA A 68 147.49 -34.76 -46.70
N LEU A 69 148.26 -33.69 -46.52
CA LEU A 69 147.92 -32.57 -45.64
C LEU A 69 146.67 -31.81 -46.10
N ASP A 70 146.54 -31.54 -47.39
CA ASP A 70 145.34 -30.91 -47.96
C ASP A 70 144.11 -31.82 -47.80
N LYS A 71 144.26 -33.13 -48.01
CA LYS A 71 143.20 -34.12 -47.73
C LYS A 71 142.86 -34.18 -46.24
N GLU A 72 143.85 -34.15 -45.35
CA GLU A 72 143.65 -34.18 -43.89
C GLU A 72 142.94 -32.91 -43.41
N ALA A 73 143.33 -31.73 -43.89
CA ALA A 73 142.66 -30.47 -43.60
C ALA A 73 141.20 -30.47 -44.12
N LYS A 74 140.97 -31.01 -45.33
CA LYS A 74 139.62 -31.20 -45.87
C LYS A 74 138.81 -32.19 -45.06
N ASN A 75 139.40 -33.30 -44.64
CA ASN A 75 138.75 -34.30 -43.80
C ASN A 75 138.37 -33.71 -42.45
N HIS A 76 139.28 -33.00 -41.78
CA HIS A 76 138.99 -32.33 -40.52
C HIS A 76 137.87 -31.29 -40.66
N THR A 77 137.90 -30.48 -41.73
CA THR A 77 136.82 -29.54 -42.03
C THR A 77 135.49 -30.24 -42.31
N LEU A 78 135.53 -31.41 -42.96
CA LEU A 78 134.34 -32.22 -43.21
C LEU A 78 133.81 -32.84 -41.91
N GLU A 79 134.68 -33.35 -41.04
CA GLU A 79 134.34 -33.85 -39.71
C GLU A 79 133.69 -32.77 -38.84
N ASP A 80 134.26 -31.56 -38.81
CA ASP A 80 133.67 -30.42 -38.10
C ASP A 80 132.29 -30.04 -38.66
N ARG A 81 132.13 -30.05 -39.99
CA ARG A 81 130.84 -29.84 -40.64
C ARG A 81 129.85 -30.96 -40.33
N MET A 82 130.30 -32.21 -40.29
CA MET A 82 129.48 -33.37 -39.92
C MET A 82 129.01 -33.25 -38.47
N HIS A 83 129.90 -32.95 -37.52
CA HIS A 83 129.54 -32.74 -36.12
C HIS A 83 128.58 -31.56 -35.94
N LEU A 84 128.78 -30.45 -36.65
CA LEU A 84 127.84 -29.33 -36.63
C LEU A 84 126.46 -29.74 -37.16
N LEU A 85 126.42 -30.49 -38.26
CA LEU A 85 125.16 -30.98 -38.84
C LEU A 85 124.48 -32.01 -37.94
N GLU A 86 125.21 -32.91 -37.31
CA GLU A 86 124.69 -33.86 -36.33
C GLU A 86 124.11 -33.15 -35.11
N ASN A 87 124.80 -32.15 -34.58
CA ASN A 87 124.31 -31.34 -33.45
C ASN A 87 123.06 -30.55 -33.83
N ARG A 88 123.01 -29.99 -35.05
CA ARG A 88 121.81 -29.33 -35.58
C ARG A 88 120.66 -30.30 -35.81
N LEU A 89 120.95 -31.52 -36.26
CA LEU A 89 119.94 -32.56 -36.47
C LEU A 89 119.36 -33.00 -35.12
N LYS A 90 120.20 -33.21 -34.11
CA LYS A 90 119.77 -33.54 -32.74
C LYS A 90 118.91 -32.44 -32.14
N SER A 91 119.36 -31.19 -32.19
CA SER A 91 118.56 -30.07 -31.65
C SER A 91 117.25 -29.87 -32.42
N ALA A 92 117.25 -30.03 -33.75
CA ALA A 92 116.03 -30.00 -34.53
C ALA A 92 115.07 -31.15 -34.17
N GLN A 93 115.59 -32.36 -33.92
CA GLN A 93 114.80 -33.51 -33.48
C GLN A 93 114.19 -33.29 -32.09
N GLU A 94 114.95 -32.71 -31.16
CA GLU A 94 114.47 -32.33 -29.83
C GLU A 94 113.33 -31.30 -29.91
N VAL A 95 113.51 -30.24 -30.70
CA VAL A 95 112.46 -29.22 -30.92
C VAL A 95 111.21 -29.84 -31.57
N VAL A 96 111.38 -30.75 -32.54
CA VAL A 96 110.25 -31.45 -33.16
C VAL A 96 109.55 -32.36 -32.15
N ALA A 97 110.28 -33.04 -31.27
CA ALA A 97 109.70 -33.87 -30.22
C ALA A 97 108.92 -33.04 -29.19
N GLU A 98 109.49 -31.92 -28.74
CA GLU A 98 108.83 -30.96 -27.84
C GLU A 98 107.55 -30.40 -28.48
N LYS A 99 107.62 -29.94 -29.73
CA LYS A 99 106.44 -29.44 -30.46
C LYS A 99 105.40 -30.52 -30.73
N ARG A 100 105.80 -31.79 -30.89
CA ARG A 100 104.85 -32.90 -30.99
C ARG A 100 104.14 -33.16 -29.66
N ALA A 101 104.86 -33.13 -28.55
CA ALA A 101 104.26 -33.26 -27.22
C ALA A 101 103.30 -32.10 -26.92
N GLU A 102 103.70 -30.86 -27.19
CA GLU A 102 102.85 -29.67 -27.03
C GLU A 102 101.58 -29.77 -27.89
N ASN A 103 101.70 -30.21 -29.15
CA ASN A 103 100.53 -30.41 -30.01
C ASN A 103 99.61 -31.54 -29.52
N GLN A 104 100.16 -32.62 -28.95
CA GLN A 104 99.36 -33.69 -28.36
C GLN A 104 98.59 -33.20 -27.12
N ASP A 105 99.24 -32.40 -26.27
CA ASP A 105 98.60 -31.81 -25.08
C ASP A 105 97.49 -30.82 -25.48
N LEU A 106 97.74 -29.98 -26.48
CA LEU A 106 96.74 -29.05 -27.03
C LEU A 106 95.57 -29.80 -27.66
N GLN A 107 95.81 -30.90 -28.39
CA GLN A 107 94.76 -31.75 -28.94
C GLN A 107 93.89 -32.36 -27.83
N ALA A 108 94.51 -32.88 -26.77
CA ALA A 108 93.79 -33.43 -25.63
C ALA A 108 92.93 -32.38 -24.90
N GLU A 109 93.42 -31.14 -24.78
CA GLU A 109 92.64 -30.06 -24.16
C GLU A 109 91.48 -29.61 -25.06
N ILE A 110 91.69 -29.54 -26.39
CA ILE A 110 90.60 -29.28 -27.35
C ILE A 110 89.51 -30.35 -27.24
N GLU A 111 89.87 -31.63 -27.18
CA GLU A 111 88.91 -32.73 -27.02
C GLU A 111 88.13 -32.61 -25.70
N ARG A 112 88.80 -32.23 -24.61
CA ARG A 112 88.14 -31.94 -23.32
C ARG A 112 87.16 -30.78 -23.40
N ILE A 113 87.55 -29.68 -24.04
CA ILE A 113 86.69 -28.51 -24.20
C ILE A 113 85.48 -28.85 -25.07
N LEU A 114 85.67 -29.59 -26.16
CA LEU A 114 84.57 -30.04 -27.03
C LEU A 114 83.59 -30.96 -26.27
N ALA A 115 84.11 -31.88 -25.46
CA ALA A 115 83.26 -32.75 -24.63
C ALA A 115 82.43 -31.93 -23.61
N LYS A 116 83.05 -30.95 -22.95
CA LYS A 116 82.35 -30.04 -22.02
C LYS A 116 81.32 -29.16 -22.74
N SER A 117 81.64 -28.64 -23.92
CA SER A 117 80.70 -27.84 -24.73
C SER A 117 79.47 -28.65 -25.08
N LYS A 118 79.65 -29.90 -25.51
CA LYS A 118 78.56 -30.82 -25.83
C LYS A 118 77.69 -31.13 -24.62
N GLU A 119 78.30 -31.31 -23.44
CA GLU A 119 77.56 -31.53 -22.20
C GLU A 119 76.72 -30.29 -21.81
N ILE A 120 77.29 -29.10 -21.94
CA ILE A 120 76.58 -27.83 -21.68
C ILE A 120 75.42 -27.64 -22.65
N GLU A 121 75.63 -27.90 -23.95
CA GLU A 121 74.57 -27.84 -24.97
C GLU A 121 73.42 -28.81 -24.64
N GLN A 122 73.73 -30.04 -24.23
CA GLN A 122 72.72 -31.01 -23.82
C GLN A 122 71.93 -30.53 -22.59
N LYS A 123 72.61 -29.98 -21.58
CA LYS A 123 71.95 -29.42 -20.39
C LYS A 123 71.09 -28.20 -20.73
N LEU A 124 71.54 -27.35 -21.63
CA LEU A 124 70.80 -26.17 -22.09
C LEU A 124 69.54 -26.57 -22.87
N VAL A 125 69.63 -27.57 -23.75
CA VAL A 125 68.45 -28.09 -24.46
C VAL A 125 67.46 -28.72 -23.48
N ALA A 126 67.94 -29.44 -22.46
CA ALA A 126 67.07 -30.00 -21.43
C ALA A 126 66.38 -28.92 -20.59
N SER A 127 67.11 -27.86 -20.18
CA SER A 127 66.52 -26.77 -19.41
C SER A 127 65.53 -25.94 -20.22
N LEU A 128 65.79 -25.73 -21.51
CA LEU A 128 64.86 -25.06 -22.43
C LEU A 128 63.55 -25.86 -22.57
N LYS A 129 63.64 -27.19 -22.78
CA LYS A 129 62.44 -28.06 -22.82
C LYS A 129 61.65 -28.01 -21.51
N LEU A 130 62.34 -28.00 -20.38
CA LEU A 130 61.69 -27.89 -19.07
C LEU A 130 60.99 -26.54 -18.91
N ALA A 131 61.65 -25.44 -19.28
CA ALA A 131 61.09 -24.09 -19.24
C ALA A 131 59.85 -23.96 -20.15
N GLU A 132 59.88 -24.52 -21.36
CA GLU A 132 58.72 -24.57 -22.25
C GLU A 132 57.56 -25.35 -21.63
N SER A 133 57.83 -26.48 -20.95
CA SER A 133 56.80 -27.27 -20.28
C SER A 133 56.15 -26.49 -19.13
N HIS A 134 56.95 -25.79 -18.32
CA HIS A 134 56.43 -24.93 -17.25
C HIS A 134 55.65 -23.75 -17.82
N GLN A 135 56.11 -23.13 -18.90
CA GLN A 135 55.39 -22.04 -19.54
C GLN A 135 54.00 -22.50 -20.01
N ARG A 136 53.90 -23.69 -20.61
CA ARG A 136 52.60 -24.28 -20.98
C ARG A 136 51.71 -24.52 -19.77
N GLN A 137 52.28 -25.02 -18.66
CA GLN A 137 51.53 -25.21 -17.42
C GLN A 137 51.03 -23.88 -16.84
N VAL A 138 51.85 -22.83 -16.84
CA VAL A 138 51.46 -21.49 -16.37
C VAL A 138 50.28 -20.95 -17.19
N VAL A 139 50.37 -21.02 -18.53
CA VAL A 139 49.26 -20.58 -19.41
C VAL A 139 47.98 -21.37 -19.12
N GLN A 140 48.06 -22.70 -18.94
CA GLN A 140 46.91 -23.52 -18.58
C GLN A 140 46.32 -23.15 -17.20
N ARG A 141 47.18 -22.88 -16.21
CA ARG A 141 46.73 -22.44 -14.87
C ARG A 141 46.07 -21.06 -14.94
N ASP A 142 46.61 -20.15 -15.73
CA ASP A 142 46.03 -18.81 -15.93
C ASP A 142 44.65 -18.90 -16.59
N GLU A 143 44.49 -19.73 -17.63
CA GLU A 143 43.18 -20.00 -18.22
C GLU A 143 42.21 -20.58 -17.20
N GLN A 144 42.65 -21.53 -16.36
CA GLN A 144 41.83 -22.11 -15.30
C GLN A 144 41.41 -21.05 -14.27
N ILE A 145 42.33 -20.18 -13.85
CA ILE A 145 42.06 -19.08 -12.93
C ILE A 145 41.05 -18.10 -13.53
N GLN A 146 41.17 -17.76 -14.82
CA GLN A 146 40.22 -16.88 -15.48
C GLN A 146 38.82 -17.51 -15.53
N ARG A 147 38.71 -18.80 -15.87
CA ARG A 147 37.42 -19.52 -15.84
C ARG A 147 36.80 -19.49 -14.44
N LEU A 148 37.58 -19.82 -13.41
CA LEU A 148 37.13 -19.79 -12.02
C LEU A 148 36.71 -18.39 -11.56
N LYS A 149 37.43 -17.34 -11.98
CA LYS A 149 37.03 -15.94 -11.73
C LYS A 149 35.70 -15.62 -12.38
N THR A 150 35.51 -15.97 -13.65
CA THR A 150 34.24 -15.72 -14.35
C THR A 150 33.07 -16.48 -13.72
N ASP A 151 33.28 -17.72 -13.27
CA ASP A 151 32.23 -18.50 -12.61
C ASP A 151 31.91 -17.94 -11.22
N ARG A 152 32.93 -17.53 -10.45
CA ARG A 152 32.73 -16.79 -9.18
C ARG A 152 31.92 -15.51 -9.42
N ASP A 153 32.24 -14.73 -10.43
CA ASP A 153 31.55 -13.46 -10.71
C ASP A 153 30.08 -13.69 -11.09
N LYS A 154 29.80 -14.74 -11.88
CA LYS A 154 28.43 -15.19 -12.16
C LYS A 154 27.68 -15.63 -10.90
N GLN A 155 28.35 -16.36 -10.00
CA GLN A 155 27.77 -16.78 -8.73
C GLN A 155 27.46 -15.59 -7.83
N LEU A 156 28.35 -14.60 -7.75
CA LEU A 156 28.12 -13.37 -6.99
C LEU A 156 26.93 -12.58 -7.55
N ALA A 157 26.86 -12.37 -8.87
CA ALA A 157 25.71 -11.72 -9.49
C ALA A 157 24.40 -12.48 -9.24
N THR A 158 24.43 -13.82 -9.25
CA THR A 158 23.26 -14.64 -8.93
C THR A 158 22.84 -14.49 -7.46
N LEU A 159 23.80 -14.41 -6.53
CA LEU A 159 23.53 -14.20 -5.11
C LEU A 159 22.97 -12.80 -4.84
N GLU A 160 23.48 -11.77 -5.50
CA GLU A 160 22.96 -10.40 -5.45
C GLU A 160 21.49 -10.36 -5.91
N ASN A 161 21.19 -10.92 -7.08
CA ASN A 161 19.81 -11.01 -7.59
C ASN A 161 18.87 -11.76 -6.62
N ARG A 162 19.36 -12.83 -5.97
CA ARG A 162 18.58 -13.57 -4.96
C ARG A 162 18.37 -12.75 -3.69
N ALA A 163 19.37 -11.98 -3.25
CA ALA A 163 19.24 -11.11 -2.09
C ALA A 163 18.20 -10.00 -2.34
N GLU A 164 18.20 -9.40 -3.53
CA GLU A 164 17.19 -8.42 -3.95
C GLU A 164 15.78 -9.03 -3.98
N ALA A 165 15.63 -10.22 -4.58
CA ALA A 165 14.35 -10.93 -4.61
C ALA A 165 13.82 -11.26 -3.21
N LEU A 166 14.70 -11.64 -2.27
CA LEU A 166 14.33 -11.90 -0.88
C LEU A 166 13.92 -10.61 -0.15
N ALA A 167 14.62 -9.50 -0.38
CA ALA A 167 14.26 -8.21 0.20
C ALA A 167 12.89 -7.73 -0.29
N GLU A 168 12.58 -7.92 -1.57
CA GLU A 168 11.28 -7.58 -2.14
C GLU A 168 10.17 -8.49 -1.59
N LEU A 169 10.41 -9.80 -1.52
CA LEU A 169 9.45 -10.74 -0.92
C LEU A 169 9.15 -10.37 0.54
N GLN A 170 10.17 -9.99 1.31
CA GLN A 170 10.00 -9.55 2.69
C GLN A 170 9.17 -8.26 2.79
N ARG A 171 9.36 -7.29 1.88
CA ARG A 171 8.52 -6.09 1.80
C ARG A 171 7.07 -6.43 1.49
N VAL A 172 6.82 -7.28 0.50
CA VAL A 172 5.48 -7.73 0.12
C VAL A 172 4.81 -8.47 1.29
N GLN A 173 5.55 -9.31 2.01
CA GLN A 173 5.05 -10.00 3.19
C GLN A 173 4.67 -9.03 4.33
N GLN A 174 5.50 -8.03 4.61
CA GLN A 174 5.19 -7.02 5.64
C GLN A 174 3.97 -6.19 5.24
N SER A 175 3.88 -5.80 3.96
CA SER A 175 2.73 -5.07 3.42
C SER A 175 1.44 -5.89 3.52
N SER A 176 1.48 -7.17 3.15
CA SER A 176 0.31 -8.05 3.22
C SER A 176 -0.12 -8.30 4.67
N GLN A 177 0.82 -8.51 5.61
CA GLN A 177 0.50 -8.58 7.05
C GLN A 177 -0.17 -7.31 7.55
N ALA A 178 0.36 -6.13 7.20
CA ALA A 178 -0.24 -4.86 7.58
C ALA A 178 -1.66 -4.70 6.99
N GLN A 179 -1.88 -5.17 5.75
CA GLN A 179 -3.19 -5.16 5.12
C GLN A 179 -4.17 -6.10 5.82
N VAL A 180 -3.75 -7.31 6.20
CA VAL A 180 -4.57 -8.26 6.96
C VAL A 180 -4.98 -7.66 8.31
N LEU A 181 -4.04 -7.04 9.04
CA LEU A 181 -4.34 -6.38 10.31
C LEU A 181 -5.34 -5.23 10.14
N ARG A 182 -5.18 -4.41 9.09
CA ARG A 182 -6.14 -3.34 8.77
C ARG A 182 -7.53 -3.87 8.43
N LEU A 183 -7.60 -4.93 7.63
CA LEU A 183 -8.86 -5.57 7.26
C LEU A 183 -9.55 -6.20 8.48
N GLN A 184 -8.78 -6.84 9.37
CA GLN A 184 -9.32 -7.37 10.62
C GLN A 184 -9.85 -6.27 11.53
N ALA A 185 -9.13 -5.16 11.68
CA ALA A 185 -9.60 -4.01 12.45
C ALA A 185 -10.87 -3.40 11.85
N ALA A 186 -10.93 -3.26 10.52
CA ALA A 186 -12.12 -2.76 9.82
C ALA A 186 -13.32 -3.71 9.97
N LEU A 187 -13.09 -5.02 9.90
CA LEU A 187 -14.13 -6.03 10.10
C LEU A 187 -14.68 -5.98 11.54
N ASN A 188 -13.80 -5.92 12.55
CA ASN A 188 -14.20 -5.80 13.94
C ASN A 188 -15.01 -4.52 14.18
N ALA A 189 -14.57 -3.38 13.62
CA ALA A 189 -15.29 -2.12 13.72
C ALA A 189 -16.69 -2.18 13.06
N LYS A 190 -16.81 -2.88 11.93
CA LYS A 190 -18.11 -3.10 11.28
C LYS A 190 -19.01 -4.06 12.06
N GLN A 191 -18.44 -5.06 12.73
CA GLN A 191 -19.18 -5.95 13.61
C GLN A 191 -19.74 -5.20 14.83
N THR A 192 -18.95 -4.32 15.45
CA THR A 192 -19.42 -3.49 16.56
C THR A 192 -20.50 -2.51 16.11
N GLU A 193 -20.31 -1.81 14.98
CA GLU A 193 -21.31 -0.89 14.44
C GLU A 193 -22.64 -1.60 14.12
N LEU A 194 -22.57 -2.83 13.60
CA LEU A 194 -23.76 -3.65 13.34
C LEU A 194 -24.45 -4.08 14.63
N ALA A 195 -23.70 -4.45 15.67
CA ALA A 195 -24.24 -4.82 16.97
C ALA A 195 -24.95 -3.61 17.63
N ASP A 196 -24.31 -2.45 17.63
CA ASP A 196 -24.87 -1.21 18.15
C ASP A 196 -26.15 -0.81 17.39
N SER A 197 -26.11 -0.90 16.05
CA SER A 197 -27.29 -0.62 15.22
C SER A 197 -28.45 -1.58 15.50
N LYS A 198 -28.16 -2.87 15.71
CA LYS A 198 -29.18 -3.86 16.10
C LYS A 198 -29.78 -3.51 17.45
N GLN A 199 -28.97 -3.21 18.45
CA GLN A 199 -29.45 -2.83 19.78
C GLN A 199 -30.34 -1.57 19.72
N VAL A 200 -29.90 -0.52 19.02
CA VAL A 200 -30.69 0.71 18.85
C VAL A 200 -32.01 0.43 18.14
N ASN A 201 -32.00 -0.46 17.14
CA ASN A 201 -33.23 -0.86 16.45
C ASN A 201 -34.17 -1.67 17.36
N GLU A 202 -33.65 -2.57 18.19
CA GLU A 202 -34.44 -3.29 19.20
C GLU A 202 -35.06 -2.33 20.23
N GLU A 203 -34.29 -1.37 20.75
CA GLU A 203 -34.79 -0.33 21.65
C GLU A 203 -35.90 0.52 20.99
N ARG A 204 -35.72 0.89 19.72
CA ARG A 204 -36.75 1.60 18.95
C ARG A 204 -38.01 0.76 18.76
N LEU A 205 -37.90 -0.54 18.50
CA LEU A 205 -39.04 -1.44 18.35
C LEU A 205 -39.82 -1.52 19.66
N VAL A 206 -39.15 -1.69 20.80
CA VAL A 206 -39.80 -1.71 22.12
C VAL A 206 -40.49 -0.37 22.41
N ALA A 207 -39.84 0.76 22.11
CA ALA A 207 -40.43 2.08 22.29
C ALA A 207 -41.67 2.30 21.41
N LEU A 208 -41.64 1.83 20.16
CA LEU A 208 -42.79 1.88 19.25
C LEU A 208 -43.94 0.99 19.73
N GLN A 209 -43.65 -0.23 20.19
CA GLN A 209 -44.64 -1.13 20.78
C GLN A 209 -45.32 -0.48 21.98
N LYS A 210 -44.55 0.13 22.90
CA LYS A 210 -45.12 0.83 24.06
C LYS A 210 -45.96 2.04 23.66
N LYS A 211 -45.55 2.79 22.63
CA LYS A 211 -46.36 3.90 22.09
C LYS A 211 -47.67 3.39 21.49
N LEU A 212 -47.62 2.28 20.76
CA LEU A 212 -48.80 1.65 20.18
C LEU A 212 -49.77 1.21 21.28
N GLU A 213 -49.30 0.48 22.29
CA GLU A 213 -50.09 0.04 23.44
C GLU A 213 -50.73 1.23 24.17
N ASN A 214 -49.97 2.30 24.45
CA ASN A 214 -50.51 3.51 25.06
C ASN A 214 -51.58 4.18 24.18
N SER A 215 -51.40 4.19 22.85
CA SER A 215 -52.39 4.74 21.93
C SER A 215 -53.65 3.90 21.86
N GLU A 216 -53.54 2.57 21.92
CA GLU A 216 -54.66 1.64 21.99
C GLU A 216 -55.45 1.85 23.29
N LEU A 217 -54.77 1.97 24.43
CA LEU A 217 -55.39 2.28 25.73
C LEU A 217 -56.08 3.66 25.72
N ALA A 218 -55.48 4.66 25.10
CA ALA A 218 -56.10 5.98 24.96
C ALA A 218 -57.36 5.92 24.08
N LEU A 219 -57.34 5.12 23.00
CA LEU A 219 -58.50 4.90 22.15
C LEU A 219 -59.62 4.15 22.88
N THR A 220 -59.31 3.15 23.70
CA THR A 220 -60.32 2.44 24.50
C THR A 220 -60.97 3.38 25.52
N HIS A 221 -60.19 4.15 26.28
CA HIS A 221 -60.74 5.14 27.21
C HIS A 221 -61.53 6.24 26.50
N SER A 222 -61.08 6.70 25.33
CA SER A 222 -61.85 7.65 24.53
C SER A 222 -63.19 7.06 24.07
N ARG A 223 -63.24 5.77 23.70
CA ARG A 223 -64.49 5.09 23.35
C ARG A 223 -65.41 4.92 24.56
N GLU A 224 -64.88 4.50 25.71
CA GLU A 224 -65.64 4.36 26.95
C GLU A 224 -66.26 5.69 27.39
N SER A 225 -65.47 6.77 27.38
CA SER A 225 -65.97 8.11 27.70
C SER A 225 -67.02 8.62 26.71
N GLN A 226 -66.88 8.33 25.42
CA GLN A 226 -67.93 8.62 24.43
C GLN A 226 -69.21 7.85 24.72
N GLN A 227 -69.13 6.54 25.03
CA GLN A 227 -70.30 5.74 25.40
C GLN A 227 -70.97 6.24 26.68
N LEU A 228 -70.18 6.63 27.69
CA LEU A 228 -70.70 7.25 28.91
C LEU A 228 -71.39 8.59 28.62
N SER A 229 -70.83 9.41 27.74
CA SER A 229 -71.46 10.67 27.31
C SER A 229 -72.77 10.41 26.56
N GLU A 230 -72.81 9.44 25.64
CA GLU A 230 -74.03 9.06 24.92
C GLU A 230 -75.12 8.56 25.87
N THR A 231 -74.77 7.74 26.86
CA THR A 231 -75.72 7.26 27.87
C THR A 231 -76.23 8.40 28.75
N GLN A 232 -75.37 9.32 29.19
CA GLN A 232 -75.78 10.53 29.91
C GLN A 232 -76.72 11.42 29.09
N LEU A 233 -76.42 11.62 27.80
CA LEU A 233 -77.29 12.38 26.89
C LEU A 233 -78.66 11.71 26.72
N ASN A 234 -78.71 10.38 26.67
CA ASN A 234 -79.98 9.65 26.61
C ASN A 234 -80.78 9.79 27.90
N ILE A 235 -80.14 9.68 29.08
CA ILE A 235 -80.80 9.92 30.37
C ILE A 235 -81.34 11.35 30.45
N MET A 236 -80.54 12.36 30.07
CA MET A 236 -80.96 13.76 30.02
C MET A 236 -82.14 13.98 29.08
N ARG A 237 -82.17 13.31 27.92
CA ARG A 237 -83.30 13.36 26.99
C ARG A 237 -84.56 12.76 27.60
N GLU A 238 -84.46 11.64 28.31
CA GLU A 238 -85.59 11.03 29.03
C GLU A 238 -86.10 11.93 30.16
N GLU A 239 -85.21 12.55 30.93
CA GLU A 239 -85.58 13.50 31.98
C GLU A 239 -86.26 14.74 31.39
N LEU A 240 -85.73 15.31 30.31
CA LEU A 240 -86.36 16.41 29.59
C LEU A 240 -87.76 16.03 29.09
N ALA A 241 -87.93 14.82 28.56
CA ALA A 241 -89.24 14.34 28.15
C ALA A 241 -90.22 14.23 29.34
N LYS A 242 -89.76 13.74 30.50
CA LYS A 242 -90.55 13.70 31.74
C LYS A 242 -90.94 15.10 32.22
N VAL A 243 -90.00 16.03 32.25
CA VAL A 243 -90.24 17.42 32.67
C VAL A 243 -91.22 18.10 31.71
N GLN A 244 -91.07 17.88 30.40
CA GLN A 244 -92.02 18.38 29.41
C GLN A 244 -93.42 17.79 29.59
N ALA A 245 -93.53 16.49 29.86
CA ALA A 245 -94.81 15.84 30.17
C ALA A 245 -95.44 16.42 31.46
N GLN A 246 -94.68 16.55 32.54
CA GLN A 246 -95.15 17.18 33.79
C GLN A 246 -95.60 18.63 33.57
N ARG A 247 -94.87 19.38 32.73
CA ARG A 247 -95.24 20.75 32.37
C ARG A 247 -96.56 20.77 31.58
N ALA A 248 -96.74 19.86 30.63
CA ALA A 248 -97.99 19.72 29.88
C ALA A 248 -99.16 19.36 30.80
N ASP A 249 -98.99 18.40 31.72
CA ASP A 249 -99.99 18.04 32.72
C ASP A 249 -100.32 19.21 33.66
N SER A 250 -99.31 19.96 34.08
CA SER A 250 -99.50 21.14 34.94
C SER A 250 -100.26 22.25 34.21
N LEU A 251 -99.98 22.47 32.93
CA LEU A 251 -100.73 23.40 32.08
C LEU A 251 -102.19 22.97 31.93
N SER A 252 -102.45 21.67 31.69
CA SER A 252 -103.81 21.14 31.63
C SER A 252 -104.58 21.32 32.95
N LYS A 253 -103.93 21.10 34.10
CA LYS A 253 -104.52 21.37 35.42
C LYS A 253 -104.84 22.84 35.63
N LEU A 254 -103.95 23.74 35.21
CA LEU A 254 -104.18 25.19 35.28
C LEU A 254 -105.38 25.60 34.42
N GLU A 255 -105.49 25.04 33.21
CA GLU A 255 -106.62 25.29 32.32
C GLU A 255 -107.95 24.78 32.92
N SER A 256 -107.94 23.60 33.55
CA SER A 256 -109.09 23.07 34.30
C SER A 256 -109.48 23.97 35.48
N LEU A 257 -108.51 24.41 36.29
CA LEU A 257 -108.75 25.31 37.42
C LEU A 257 -109.30 26.67 36.96
N GLN A 258 -108.78 27.24 35.87
CA GLN A 258 -109.36 28.44 35.27
C GLN A 258 -110.83 28.24 34.90
N GLY A 259 -111.15 27.13 34.23
CA GLY A 259 -112.54 26.78 33.93
C GLY A 259 -113.42 26.64 35.18
N GLU A 260 -112.90 26.05 36.26
CA GLU A 260 -113.61 25.97 37.55
C GLU A 260 -113.85 27.35 38.18
N PHE A 261 -112.87 28.27 38.10
CA PHE A 261 -113.01 29.65 38.58
C PHE A 261 -114.05 30.45 37.78
N ASP A 262 -114.10 30.31 36.45
CA ASP A 262 -115.09 30.98 35.60
C ASP A 262 -116.53 30.54 35.95
N VAL A 263 -116.71 29.26 36.27
CA VAL A 263 -118.00 28.72 36.74
C VAL A 263 -118.37 29.27 38.13
N LEU A 264 -117.40 29.44 39.03
CA LEU A 264 -117.63 29.97 40.37
C LEU A 264 -118.01 31.47 40.34
N ASP A 265 -117.32 32.28 39.52
CA ASP A 265 -117.63 33.70 39.34
C ASP A 265 -119.07 33.89 38.84
N SER A 266 -119.47 33.06 37.86
CA SER A 266 -120.84 33.05 37.31
C SER A 266 -121.93 32.72 38.36
N LYS A 267 -121.62 31.87 39.34
CA LYS A 267 -122.54 31.54 40.45
C LYS A 267 -122.66 32.69 41.46
N TYR A 268 -121.57 33.42 41.71
CA TYR A 268 -121.54 34.53 42.68
C TYR A 268 -122.36 35.73 42.19
N GLN A 269 -122.25 36.09 40.90
CA GLN A 269 -122.98 37.22 40.34
C GLN A 269 -124.51 37.06 40.34
N LYS A 270 -125.02 35.82 40.37
CA LYS A 270 -126.48 35.55 40.42
C LYS A 270 -127.14 35.81 41.78
N LEU A 271 -126.38 36.04 42.86
CA LEU A 271 -126.90 36.14 44.23
C LEU A 271 -127.12 37.58 44.75
N LEU A 272 -126.89 38.61 43.94
CA LEU A 272 -127.01 40.02 44.35
C LEU A 272 -128.28 40.68 43.76
N ARG A 273 -129.27 41.04 44.61
CA ARG A 273 -130.44 41.89 44.26
C ARG A 273 -130.13 43.39 44.55
N PRO A 274 -130.68 44.36 43.77
CA PRO A 274 -130.49 45.80 44.01
C PRO A 274 -131.26 46.33 45.24
N ALA A 275 -130.77 47.42 45.88
CA ALA A 275 -131.27 47.91 47.18
C ALA A 275 -132.63 48.67 47.15
N ARG A 276 -133.45 48.47 48.21
CA ARG A 276 -134.79 49.10 48.42
C ARG A 276 -134.74 50.63 48.52
N SER A 277 -135.59 51.34 47.78
CA SER A 277 -135.70 52.83 47.82
C SER A 277 -137.15 53.32 47.81
N SER A 278 -137.45 54.44 48.48
CA SER A 278 -138.79 55.06 48.53
C SER A 278 -139.05 56.09 47.43
N ARG A 279 -138.07 56.37 46.55
CA ARG A 279 -138.15 57.45 45.57
C ARG A 279 -139.15 57.11 44.45
N GLY A 280 -140.18 57.97 44.28
CA GLY A 280 -141.23 57.81 43.27
C GLY A 280 -142.40 56.89 43.67
N LYS A 281 -142.44 56.44 44.92
CA LYS A 281 -143.44 55.49 45.44
C LYS A 281 -144.52 56.19 46.26
N HIS A 282 -145.70 55.61 46.34
CA HIS A 282 -146.80 56.10 47.17
C HIS A 282 -146.53 55.71 48.63
N VAL A 283 -146.08 56.67 49.44
CA VAL A 283 -145.61 56.41 50.80
C VAL A 283 -146.76 56.49 51.80
N VAL A 284 -147.15 55.35 52.35
CA VAL A 284 -148.14 55.28 53.43
C VAL A 284 -147.43 55.10 54.75
N SER A 285 -147.76 55.94 55.72
CA SER A 285 -147.16 55.90 57.05
C SER A 285 -148.09 55.22 58.04
N VAL A 286 -147.59 54.18 58.70
CA VAL A 286 -148.35 53.33 59.59
C VAL A 286 -147.72 53.43 60.97
N TRP A 287 -148.50 53.86 61.94
CA TRP A 287 -148.04 54.11 63.30
C TRP A 287 -148.69 53.13 64.26
N PHE A 288 -147.88 52.54 65.14
CA PHE A 288 -148.35 51.55 66.11
C PHE A 288 -147.72 51.77 67.48
N SER A 289 -148.56 51.81 68.52
CA SER A 289 -148.14 51.80 69.92
C SER A 289 -149.13 51.05 70.80
N LYS A 290 -148.73 50.81 72.05
CA LYS A 290 -149.50 50.14 73.10
C LYS A 290 -149.44 51.03 74.35
N GLN A 291 -150.51 51.76 74.63
CA GLN A 291 -150.63 52.64 75.79
C GLN A 291 -151.54 52.00 76.84
N THR A 292 -151.05 51.91 78.09
CA THR A 292 -151.76 51.32 79.25
C THR A 292 -152.45 49.97 78.96
N GLY A 293 -151.78 49.12 78.19
CA GLY A 293 -152.23 47.77 77.82
C GLY A 293 -153.15 47.69 76.60
N ARG A 294 -153.57 48.82 76.01
CA ARG A 294 -154.41 48.85 74.79
C ARG A 294 -153.60 49.25 73.56
N GLU A 295 -153.82 48.52 72.47
CA GLU A 295 -153.16 48.75 71.18
C GLU A 295 -153.80 49.93 70.44
N VAL A 296 -152.96 50.85 69.98
CA VAL A 296 -153.34 52.06 69.24
C VAL A 296 -152.67 52.03 67.88
N TYR A 297 -153.49 51.94 66.84
CA TYR A 297 -153.05 51.98 65.46
C TYR A 297 -153.44 53.31 64.85
N ARG A 298 -152.53 53.93 64.11
CA ARG A 298 -152.84 55.12 63.32
C ARG A 298 -152.28 55.00 61.92
N ILE A 299 -153.04 55.43 60.94
CA ILE A 299 -152.60 55.44 59.55
C ILE A 299 -152.63 56.87 59.02
N ARG A 300 -151.64 57.18 58.19
CA ARG A 300 -151.55 58.43 57.45
C ARG A 300 -151.20 58.09 56.01
N ASP A 301 -152.14 58.39 55.13
CA ASP A 301 -151.92 58.32 53.69
C ASP A 301 -151.05 59.50 53.23
N ALA A 302 -150.43 59.41 52.06
CA ALA A 302 -149.57 60.45 51.51
C ALA A 302 -150.32 61.78 51.29
N THR A 303 -151.64 61.75 51.12
CA THR A 303 -152.50 62.93 50.88
C THR A 303 -153.14 63.50 52.14
N GLU A 304 -152.87 62.93 53.32
CA GLU A 304 -153.47 63.36 54.58
C GLU A 304 -152.42 63.91 55.54
N ASP A 305 -152.67 65.11 56.09
CA ASP A 305 -151.70 65.77 56.97
C ASP A 305 -151.66 65.20 58.39
N ALA A 306 -152.75 64.57 58.85
CA ALA A 306 -152.87 64.07 60.23
C ALA A 306 -153.10 62.56 60.29
N PHE A 307 -152.51 61.91 61.30
CA PHE A 307 -152.72 60.50 61.58
C PHE A 307 -154.14 60.24 62.09
N LYS A 308 -154.87 59.36 61.41
CA LYS A 308 -156.19 58.90 61.85
C LYS A 308 -156.05 57.67 62.73
N THR A 309 -156.62 57.71 63.93
CA THR A 309 -156.64 56.55 64.84
C THR A 309 -157.65 55.53 64.33
N VAL A 310 -157.19 54.31 64.08
CA VAL A 310 -157.95 53.21 63.48
C VAL A 310 -157.76 51.93 64.32
N THR A 311 -158.59 50.93 64.08
CA THR A 311 -158.35 49.57 64.62
C THR A 311 -157.37 48.81 63.72
N ARG A 312 -156.77 47.71 64.22
CA ARG A 312 -155.84 46.88 63.42
C ARG A 312 -156.46 46.41 62.10
N GLN A 313 -157.70 45.94 62.14
CA GLN A 313 -158.40 45.47 60.96
C GLN A 313 -158.75 46.63 60.00
N GLY A 314 -159.08 47.80 60.55
CA GLY A 314 -159.29 49.01 59.76
C GLY A 314 -158.01 49.45 59.03
N MET A 315 -156.86 49.40 59.71
CA MET A 315 -155.55 49.68 59.11
C MET A 315 -155.19 48.68 58.02
N ALA A 316 -155.32 47.38 58.28
CA ALA A 316 -155.06 46.35 57.28
C ALA A 316 -155.97 46.50 56.05
N SER A 317 -157.26 46.81 56.25
CA SER A 317 -158.19 47.04 55.14
C SER A 317 -157.86 48.31 54.35
N ALA A 318 -157.41 49.38 55.02
CA ALA A 318 -156.96 50.60 54.36
C ALA A 318 -155.68 50.35 53.54
N LEU A 319 -154.71 49.64 54.11
CA LEU A 319 -153.48 49.24 53.43
C LEU A 319 -153.75 48.28 52.27
N ALA A 320 -154.67 47.33 52.42
CA ALA A 320 -155.08 46.44 51.35
C ALA A 320 -155.71 47.22 50.19
N ARG A 321 -156.62 48.17 50.46
CA ARG A 321 -157.18 49.04 49.42
C ARG A 321 -156.10 49.89 48.73
N LEU A 322 -155.13 50.41 49.49
CA LEU A 322 -154.00 51.15 48.93
C LEU A 322 -153.08 50.23 48.13
N LYS A 323 -152.92 48.96 48.53
CA LYS A 323 -152.16 47.96 47.79
C LYS A 323 -152.87 47.60 46.49
N ASP A 324 -154.18 47.42 46.49
CA ASP A 324 -154.93 47.16 45.26
C ASP A 324 -154.86 48.35 44.30
N LYS A 325 -154.81 49.58 44.83
CA LYS A 325 -154.74 50.81 44.03
C LYS A 325 -153.34 51.14 43.50
N HIS A 326 -152.30 50.93 44.31
CA HIS A 326 -150.93 51.35 44.02
C HIS A 326 -149.94 50.20 43.83
N GLY A 327 -150.33 48.95 44.07
CA GLY A 327 -149.60 47.72 43.75
C GLY A 327 -148.09 47.78 44.00
N LYS A 328 -147.32 47.64 42.91
CA LYS A 328 -145.84 47.66 42.88
C LYS A 328 -145.22 49.04 43.18
N ASP A 329 -146.05 50.03 43.46
CA ASP A 329 -145.64 51.39 43.82
C ASP A 329 -146.01 51.77 45.26
N LEU A 330 -146.63 50.86 46.03
CA LEU A 330 -146.94 51.11 47.43
C LEU A 330 -145.68 50.93 48.30
N TYR A 331 -145.29 52.01 48.99
CA TYR A 331 -144.24 51.97 50.01
C TYR A 331 -144.86 52.11 51.39
N VAL A 332 -144.66 51.10 52.23
CA VAL A 332 -145.17 51.09 53.60
C VAL A 332 -144.06 51.50 54.56
N LYS A 333 -144.19 52.74 55.06
CA LYS A 333 -143.34 53.30 56.11
C LYS A 333 -143.96 52.99 57.46
N VAL A 334 -143.40 52.01 58.15
CA VAL A 334 -143.79 51.71 59.54
C VAL A 334 -143.05 52.64 60.48
N ILE A 335 -143.79 53.29 61.38
CA ILE A 335 -143.29 54.24 62.36
C ILE A 335 -143.68 53.72 63.74
N ILE A 336 -142.69 53.42 64.56
CA ILE A 336 -142.87 52.97 65.93
C ILE A 336 -142.24 54.05 66.82
N PRO A 337 -143.03 54.77 67.63
CA PRO A 337 -142.49 55.82 68.49
C PRO A 337 -141.62 55.22 69.59
N GLU A 338 -140.65 55.98 70.10
CA GLU A 338 -139.70 55.49 71.11
C GLU A 338 -140.39 54.98 72.38
N ASN A 339 -141.44 55.68 72.84
CA ASN A 339 -142.28 55.26 73.97
C ASN A 339 -143.51 54.47 73.51
N SER A 340 -143.35 53.59 72.51
CA SER A 340 -144.47 52.79 71.97
C SER A 340 -145.04 51.78 72.95
N GLY A 341 -144.30 51.36 73.98
CA GLY A 341 -144.72 50.25 74.84
C GLY A 341 -144.73 48.89 74.15
N LEU A 342 -144.13 48.78 72.95
CA LEU A 342 -143.98 47.54 72.18
C LEU A 342 -142.60 46.91 72.43
N SER A 343 -142.56 45.58 72.48
CA SER A 343 -141.29 44.84 72.45
C SER A 343 -140.65 44.85 71.05
N TYR A 344 -139.34 44.61 70.97
CA TYR A 344 -138.61 44.52 69.70
C TYR A 344 -139.22 43.49 68.73
N SER A 345 -139.63 42.33 69.24
CA SER A 345 -140.26 41.28 68.43
C SER A 345 -141.64 41.69 67.92
N GLU A 346 -142.46 42.38 68.72
CA GLU A 346 -143.76 42.92 68.28
C GLU A 346 -143.57 44.01 67.21
N ALA A 347 -142.61 44.90 67.42
CA ALA A 347 -142.24 45.97 66.49
C ALA A 347 -141.71 45.42 65.15
N TRP A 348 -140.78 44.47 65.20
CA TRP A 348 -140.20 43.82 64.02
C TRP A 348 -141.23 42.97 63.28
N ARG A 349 -142.04 42.20 64.00
CA ARG A 349 -143.12 41.40 63.41
C ARG A 349 -144.11 42.30 62.71
N PHE A 350 -144.58 43.37 63.36
CA PHE A 350 -145.47 44.33 62.72
C PHE A 350 -144.83 44.97 61.49
N THR A 351 -143.57 45.40 61.59
CA THR A 351 -142.85 46.00 60.45
C THR A 351 -142.74 45.05 59.27
N THR A 352 -142.32 43.80 59.53
CA THR A 352 -142.14 42.76 58.52
C THR A 352 -143.48 42.32 57.93
N GLU A 353 -144.52 42.16 58.76
CA GLU A 353 -145.87 41.84 58.29
C GLU A 353 -146.41 42.93 57.37
N MET A 354 -146.32 44.20 57.80
CA MET A 354 -146.79 45.33 56.98
C MET A 354 -145.98 45.46 55.68
N GLN A 355 -144.66 45.24 55.72
CA GLN A 355 -143.81 45.34 54.54
C GLN A 355 -143.99 44.15 53.58
N ARG A 356 -143.96 42.90 54.05
CA ARG A 356 -144.17 41.74 53.17
C ARG A 356 -145.57 41.72 52.57
N ALA A 357 -146.59 42.05 53.36
CA ALA A 357 -147.96 41.98 52.88
C ALA A 357 -148.30 43.10 51.91
N TYR A 358 -147.75 44.31 52.09
CA TYR A 358 -148.23 45.50 51.38
C TYR A 358 -147.13 46.34 50.70
N ASP A 359 -145.86 46.20 51.05
CA ASP A 359 -144.78 46.98 50.43
C ASP A 359 -144.28 46.35 49.13
N TYR A 360 -143.94 47.20 48.16
CA TYR A 360 -143.51 46.76 46.84
C TYR A 360 -142.24 45.91 46.83
N TYR A 361 -141.26 46.19 47.71
CA TYR A 361 -139.92 45.58 47.61
C TYR A 361 -139.90 44.10 48.00
N TYR A 362 -140.90 43.67 48.76
CA TYR A 362 -141.01 42.30 49.26
C TYR A 362 -142.13 41.51 48.58
N GLN A 363 -142.71 42.04 47.50
CA GLN A 363 -143.55 41.24 46.62
C GLN A 363 -142.60 40.43 45.73
N ASP A 364 -142.50 39.12 45.97
CA ASP A 364 -141.76 38.25 45.06
C ASP A 364 -142.44 38.29 43.68
N ASP A 365 -141.69 38.71 42.66
CA ASP A 365 -142.03 38.39 41.27
C ASP A 365 -141.76 36.88 41.13
N GLU A 366 -142.80 36.06 40.99
CA GLU A 366 -142.67 34.72 40.41
C GLU A 366 -142.07 34.81 39.00
#